data_AF-A0A968SIR4-F1
#
_entry.id   AF-A0A968SIR4-F1
#
_cell.length_a   1.000
_cell.length_b   1.000
_cell.length_c   1.000
_cell.angle_alpha   90.00
_cell.angle_beta   90.00
_cell.angle_gamma   90.00
#
_symmetry.space_group_name_H-M   'P 1'
#
loop_
_entity.id
_entity.type
_entity.pdbx_description
1 polymer ?
#
loop_
_entity_poly.entity_id
_entity_poly.type
_entity_poly.pdbx_seq_one_letter_code
_entity_poly.pdbx_strand_id
1 'polypeptide(L)'
;MDLLAVPPAETVQGMRNGTMDAFSTGDPWPFRIVADEIGFMAALTHEIWPFHPEEYLAVRADWVEQHPRATQALLMAIMEAQQWCDDPANREGLVQICASRTYFNVPVDVLTPPFQGTYTMGDGKDAFNDFNSGPLYWRDPRGSVSYPYKSHDLWFLTETLRWGFHADDIPDLDTAQQLVDQVNREDLWRDAAQALGVDAADIPGETSRGVETFFDGVEFDPEDPQAYLDSLAIKVS
;
A
#
# COMPACT_ATOMS: atom_id res chain seq x y z
N MET A 1 3.18 -3.03 -25.35
CA MET A 1 3.06 -1.81 -24.51
C MET A 1 4.45 -1.42 -24.09
N ASP A 2 4.69 -0.13 -23.89
CA ASP A 2 5.94 0.38 -23.33
C ASP A 2 5.66 0.84 -21.89
N LEU A 3 6.19 0.11 -20.90
CA LEU A 3 6.08 0.46 -19.49
C LEU A 3 7.35 1.21 -19.07
N LEU A 4 7.22 2.48 -18.68
CA LEU A 4 8.34 3.39 -18.46
C LEU A 4 8.27 4.02 -17.07
N ALA A 5 9.44 4.33 -16.50
CA ALA A 5 9.54 5.19 -15.33
C ALA A 5 9.58 6.65 -15.78
N VAL A 6 8.49 7.40 -15.55
CA VAL A 6 8.32 8.80 -15.95
C VAL A 6 7.80 9.62 -14.76
N PRO A 7 8.31 10.85 -14.52
CA PRO A 7 7.82 11.69 -13.42
C PRO A 7 6.31 11.96 -13.50
N PRO A 8 5.57 11.97 -12.37
CA PRO A 8 4.10 12.10 -12.38
C PRO A 8 3.56 13.30 -13.15
N ALA A 9 4.18 14.48 -13.00
CA ALA A 9 3.76 15.69 -13.70
C ALA A 9 3.96 15.59 -15.22
N GLU A 10 5.02 14.92 -15.66
CA GLU A 10 5.30 14.67 -17.07
C GLU A 10 4.33 13.62 -17.64
N THR A 11 4.03 12.56 -16.88
CA THR A 11 3.03 11.56 -17.24
C THR A 11 1.65 12.17 -17.45
N VAL A 12 1.17 13.00 -16.51
CA VAL A 12 -0.13 13.70 -16.63
C VAL A 12 -0.13 14.68 -17.81
N GLN A 13 0.97 15.38 -18.06
CA GLN A 13 1.09 16.24 -19.24
C GLN A 13 1.10 15.42 -20.55
N GLY A 14 1.72 14.25 -20.55
CA GLY A 14 1.67 13.30 -21.65
C GLY A 14 0.25 12.82 -21.93
N MET A 15 -0.55 12.54 -20.89
CA MET A 15 -1.96 12.16 -21.04
C MET A 15 -2.76 13.29 -21.70
N ARG A 16 -2.58 14.54 -21.24
CA ARG A 16 -3.19 15.73 -21.87
C ARG A 16 -2.81 15.90 -23.34
N ASN A 17 -1.58 15.53 -23.70
CA ASN A 17 -1.07 15.65 -25.07
C ASN A 17 -1.46 14.45 -25.97
N GLY A 18 -2.07 13.40 -25.41
CA GLY A 18 -2.34 12.15 -26.14
C GLY A 18 -1.09 11.33 -26.45
N THR A 19 -0.04 11.47 -25.64
CA THR A 19 1.23 10.73 -25.79
C THR A 19 1.51 9.77 -24.62
N MET A 20 0.59 9.68 -23.66
CA MET A 20 0.63 8.72 -22.56
C MET A 20 -0.75 8.09 -22.44
N ASP A 21 -0.82 6.76 -22.55
CA ASP A 21 -2.08 6.02 -22.62
C ASP A 21 -2.63 5.64 -21.24
N ALA A 22 -1.77 5.39 -20.26
CA ALA A 22 -2.14 4.96 -18.91
C ALA A 22 -1.10 5.38 -17.86
N PHE A 23 -1.53 5.50 -16.60
CA PHE A 23 -0.66 5.87 -15.49
C PHE A 23 -1.08 5.14 -14.20
N SER A 24 -0.17 4.34 -13.63
CA SER A 24 -0.32 3.79 -12.28
C SER A 24 0.04 4.86 -11.26
N THR A 25 -0.95 5.38 -10.54
CA THR A 25 -0.78 6.50 -9.59
C THR A 25 -1.67 6.31 -8.36
N GLY A 26 -1.39 7.07 -7.29
CA GLY A 26 -2.24 7.21 -6.11
C GLY A 26 -2.70 8.65 -5.89
N ASP A 27 -3.50 8.85 -4.84
CA ASP A 27 -4.02 10.17 -4.45
C ASP A 27 -2.90 11.20 -4.23
N PRO A 28 -3.12 12.49 -4.58
CA PRO A 28 -4.37 13.12 -5.03
C PRO A 28 -4.55 13.13 -6.56
N TRP A 29 -3.74 12.39 -7.32
CA TRP A 29 -3.77 12.45 -8.78
C TRP A 29 -5.08 12.00 -9.43
N PRO A 30 -5.75 10.92 -8.99
CA PRO A 30 -6.97 10.45 -9.64
C PRO A 30 -8.08 11.51 -9.62
N PHE A 31 -8.24 12.22 -8.49
CA PHE A 31 -9.17 13.34 -8.40
C PHE A 31 -8.90 14.40 -9.48
N ARG A 32 -7.64 14.84 -9.60
CA ARG A 32 -7.25 15.89 -10.56
C ARG A 32 -7.40 15.43 -12.02
N ILE A 33 -7.04 14.19 -12.32
CA ILE A 33 -7.12 13.64 -13.68
C ILE A 33 -8.56 13.65 -14.17
N VAL A 34 -9.51 13.25 -13.32
CA VAL A 34 -10.93 13.20 -13.67
C VAL A 34 -11.54 14.60 -13.67
N ALA A 35 -11.27 15.41 -12.65
CA ALA A 35 -11.84 16.76 -12.52
C ALA A 35 -11.38 17.71 -13.64
N ASP A 36 -10.12 17.58 -14.10
CA ASP A 36 -9.56 18.38 -15.19
C ASP A 36 -9.83 17.77 -16.59
N GLU A 37 -10.69 16.75 -16.69
CA GLU A 37 -11.05 16.05 -17.95
C GLU A 37 -9.84 15.51 -18.73
N ILE A 38 -8.78 15.08 -18.03
CA ILE A 38 -7.55 14.54 -18.64
C ILE A 38 -7.72 13.07 -19.00
N GLY A 39 -8.50 12.33 -18.21
CA GLY A 39 -8.73 10.91 -18.36
C GLY A 39 -9.76 10.38 -17.37
N PHE A 40 -9.79 9.07 -17.21
CA PHE A 40 -10.68 8.35 -16.29
C PHE A 40 -9.88 7.34 -15.46
N MET A 41 -10.45 6.86 -14.36
CA MET A 41 -9.91 5.78 -13.55
C MET A 41 -10.38 4.43 -14.09
N ALA A 42 -9.44 3.61 -14.55
CA ALA A 42 -9.73 2.25 -14.98
C ALA A 42 -10.13 1.36 -13.80
N ALA A 43 -9.39 1.46 -12.68
CA ALA A 43 -9.65 0.75 -11.43
C ALA A 43 -8.94 1.47 -10.27
N LEU A 44 -9.47 1.33 -9.05
CA LEU A 44 -8.72 1.53 -7.81
C LEU A 44 -7.89 0.28 -7.51
N THR A 45 -6.75 0.41 -6.81
CA THR A 45 -5.99 -0.75 -6.33
C THR A 45 -6.82 -1.60 -5.36
N HIS A 46 -7.76 -0.98 -4.64
CA HIS A 46 -8.77 -1.68 -3.83
C HIS A 46 -9.64 -2.64 -4.65
N GLU A 47 -9.95 -2.32 -5.91
CA GLU A 47 -10.70 -3.24 -6.79
C GLU A 47 -9.83 -4.40 -7.26
N ILE A 48 -8.52 -4.20 -7.41
CA ILE A 48 -7.55 -5.20 -7.89
C ILE A 48 -7.22 -6.22 -6.79
N TRP A 49 -6.94 -5.72 -5.59
CA TRP A 49 -6.70 -6.50 -4.39
C TRP A 49 -7.24 -5.72 -3.18
N PRO A 50 -8.44 -6.08 -2.69
CA PRO A 50 -9.04 -5.43 -1.53
C PRO A 50 -8.12 -5.53 -0.32
N PHE A 51 -7.82 -4.37 0.28
CA PHE A 51 -6.96 -4.26 1.46
C PHE A 51 -5.54 -4.79 1.24
N HIS A 52 -4.97 -4.58 0.06
CA HIS A 52 -3.59 -4.95 -0.27
C HIS A 52 -2.56 -4.25 0.64
N PRO A 53 -1.39 -4.88 0.87
CA PRO A 53 -0.23 -4.18 1.42
C PRO A 53 0.25 -3.08 0.48
N GLU A 54 0.66 -1.94 1.02
CA GLU A 54 1.05 -0.77 0.22
C GLU A 54 2.37 -0.16 0.75
N GLU A 55 2.37 1.06 1.29
CA GLU A 55 3.54 1.72 1.86
C GLU A 55 3.95 1.21 3.25
N TYR A 56 5.27 1.22 3.51
CA TYR A 56 5.87 0.77 4.77
C TYR A 56 6.83 1.81 5.37
N LEU A 57 6.91 1.85 6.70
CA LEU A 57 8.01 2.51 7.40
C LEU A 57 9.23 1.58 7.45
N ALA A 58 10.30 1.95 6.76
CA ALA A 58 11.59 1.27 6.84
C ALA A 58 12.69 2.21 7.38
N VAL A 59 13.52 1.69 8.28
CA VAL A 59 14.67 2.41 8.85
C VAL A 59 15.92 1.54 8.71
N ARG A 60 17.07 2.17 8.47
CA ARG A 60 18.34 1.44 8.34
C ARG A 60 18.64 0.62 9.60
N ALA A 61 19.09 -0.61 9.40
CA ALA A 61 19.41 -1.54 10.49
C ALA A 61 20.44 -0.97 11.48
N ASP A 62 21.49 -0.32 10.99
CA ASP A 62 22.54 0.27 11.83
C ASP A 62 22.00 1.35 12.78
N TRP A 63 21.00 2.13 12.35
CA TRP A 63 20.34 3.11 13.20
C TRP A 63 19.44 2.44 14.23
N VAL A 64 18.67 1.42 13.82
CA VAL A 64 17.78 0.67 14.74
C VAL A 64 18.58 0.01 15.86
N GLU A 65 19.70 -0.63 15.52
CA GLU A 65 20.60 -1.29 16.48
C GLU A 65 21.22 -0.30 17.47
N GLN A 66 21.60 0.89 17.00
CA GLN A 66 22.18 1.95 17.85
C GLN A 66 21.12 2.67 18.69
N HIS A 67 19.87 2.69 18.23
CA HIS A 67 18.77 3.46 18.83
C HIS A 67 17.49 2.63 19.05
N PRO A 68 17.54 1.48 19.76
CA PRO A 68 16.40 0.58 19.87
C PRO A 68 15.20 1.22 20.60
N ARG A 69 15.46 2.00 21.66
CA ARG A 69 14.39 2.73 22.38
C ARG A 69 13.75 3.83 21.53
N ALA A 70 14.54 4.50 20.68
CA ALA A 70 14.00 5.51 19.78
C ALA A 70 13.16 4.85 18.68
N THR A 71 13.60 3.69 18.18
CA THR A 71 12.83 2.88 17.22
C THR A 71 11.47 2.49 17.80
N GLN A 72 11.44 1.95 19.02
CA GLN A 72 10.17 1.60 19.69
C GLN A 72 9.28 2.84 19.88
N ALA A 73 9.85 3.98 20.29
CA ALA A 73 9.09 5.22 20.45
C ALA A 73 8.52 5.75 19.12
N LEU A 74 9.26 5.63 18.01
CA LEU A 74 8.78 5.98 16.68
C LEU A 74 7.63 5.08 16.24
N LEU A 75 7.76 3.76 16.45
CA LEU A 75 6.68 2.81 16.15
C LEU A 75 5.41 3.15 16.93
N MET A 76 5.52 3.37 18.25
CA MET A 76 4.36 3.75 19.07
C MET A 76 3.72 5.06 18.60
N ALA A 77 4.52 6.07 18.25
CA ALA A 77 4.00 7.34 17.74
C ALA A 77 3.27 7.19 16.40
N ILE A 78 3.78 6.32 15.51
CA ILE A 78 3.12 6.02 14.23
C ILE A 78 1.81 5.24 14.45
N MET A 79 1.79 4.28 15.38
CA MET A 79 0.57 3.54 15.73
C MET A 79 -0.54 4.48 16.23
N GLU A 80 -0.23 5.38 17.16
CA GLU A 80 -1.21 6.37 17.63
C GLU A 80 -1.68 7.30 16.50
N ALA A 81 -0.76 7.72 15.61
CA ALA A 81 -1.11 8.55 14.46
C ALA A 81 -2.03 7.79 13.48
N GLN A 82 -1.78 6.52 13.20
CA GLN A 82 -2.62 5.67 12.35
C GLN A 82 -4.03 5.53 12.93
N GLN A 83 -4.14 5.23 14.23
CA GLN A 83 -5.44 5.17 14.93
C GLN A 83 -6.19 6.50 14.85
N TRP A 84 -5.48 7.62 15.06
CA TRP A 84 -6.06 8.95 14.95
C TRP A 84 -6.53 9.26 13.52
N CYS A 85 -5.76 8.85 12.51
CA CYS A 85 -6.10 9.04 11.10
C CYS A 85 -7.34 8.26 10.68
N ASP A 86 -7.55 7.05 11.20
CA ASP A 86 -8.70 6.21 10.86
C ASP A 86 -10.00 6.58 11.57
N ASP A 87 -9.95 7.38 12.64
CA ASP A 87 -11.16 7.96 13.22
C ASP A 87 -11.80 8.98 12.24
N PRO A 88 -13.02 8.74 11.74
CA PRO A 88 -13.68 9.64 10.80
C PRO A 88 -13.84 11.08 11.32
N ALA A 89 -13.90 11.28 12.65
CA ALA A 89 -13.98 12.61 13.24
C ALA A 89 -12.71 13.45 13.03
N ASN A 90 -11.58 12.81 12.77
CA ASN A 90 -10.28 13.46 12.59
C ASN A 90 -9.89 13.65 11.12
N ARG A 91 -10.58 12.98 10.18
CA ARG A 91 -10.27 13.01 8.73
C ARG A 91 -10.24 14.42 8.15
N GLU A 92 -11.13 15.32 8.57
CA GLU A 92 -11.09 16.73 8.13
C GLU A 92 -9.78 17.40 8.57
N GLY A 93 -9.40 17.24 9.84
CA GLY A 93 -8.15 17.77 10.37
C GLY A 93 -6.91 17.18 9.69
N LEU A 94 -6.92 15.88 9.41
CA LEU A 94 -5.88 15.18 8.68
C LEU A 94 -5.68 15.79 7.29
N VAL A 95 -6.76 15.95 6.52
CA VAL A 95 -6.71 16.57 5.19
C VAL A 95 -6.15 17.99 5.26
N GLN A 96 -6.56 18.80 6.24
CA GLN A 96 -6.04 20.17 6.41
C GLN A 96 -4.53 20.18 6.68
N ILE A 97 -4.02 19.26 7.49
CA ILE A 97 -2.58 19.14 7.77
C ILE A 97 -1.83 18.77 6.50
N CYS A 98 -2.25 17.70 5.82
CA CYS A 98 -1.60 17.18 4.61
C CYS A 98 -1.61 18.20 3.46
N ALA A 99 -2.74 18.86 3.22
CA ALA A 99 -2.91 19.85 2.15
C ALA A 99 -2.07 21.13 2.38
N SER A 100 -1.71 21.42 3.63
CA SER A 100 -1.09 22.69 3.99
C SER A 100 0.22 22.96 3.23
N ARG A 101 0.59 24.25 3.17
CA ARG A 101 1.78 24.73 2.47
C ARG A 101 3.09 24.09 2.94
N THR A 102 3.14 23.63 4.18
CA THR A 102 4.33 23.01 4.78
C THR A 102 4.52 21.55 4.36
N TYR A 103 3.46 20.90 3.88
CA TYR A 103 3.46 19.49 3.44
C TYR A 103 3.22 19.40 1.93
N PHE A 104 2.08 18.88 1.48
CA PHE A 104 1.83 18.64 0.05
C PHE A 104 1.61 19.95 -0.72
N ASN A 105 1.18 21.02 -0.05
CA ASN A 105 0.91 22.32 -0.66
C ASN A 105 -0.06 22.20 -1.85
N VAL A 106 -1.19 21.53 -1.61
CA VAL A 106 -2.27 21.33 -2.58
C VAL A 106 -3.58 21.87 -2.02
N PRO A 107 -4.55 22.21 -2.88
CA PRO A 107 -5.90 22.54 -2.43
C PRO A 107 -6.53 21.39 -1.60
N VAL A 108 -7.24 21.71 -0.52
CA VAL A 108 -7.88 20.73 0.37
C VAL A 108 -8.89 19.84 -0.37
N ASP A 109 -9.62 20.42 -1.30
CA ASP A 109 -10.66 19.78 -2.10
C ASP A 109 -10.14 18.64 -2.97
N VAL A 110 -8.85 18.60 -3.32
CA VAL A 110 -8.29 17.46 -4.07
C VAL A 110 -8.04 16.22 -3.21
N LEU A 111 -8.05 16.37 -1.88
CA LEU A 111 -7.82 15.28 -0.91
C LEU A 111 -9.09 14.88 -0.17
N THR A 112 -10.06 15.79 0.01
CA THR A 112 -11.27 15.49 0.78
C THR A 112 -12.03 14.25 0.29
N PRO A 113 -12.34 14.07 -1.02
CA PRO A 113 -13.12 12.93 -1.48
C PRO A 113 -12.41 11.57 -1.29
N PRO A 114 -11.11 11.41 -1.65
CA PRO A 114 -10.40 10.17 -1.36
C PRO A 114 -10.39 9.78 0.12
N PHE A 115 -10.20 10.74 1.03
CA PHE A 115 -10.23 10.50 2.48
C PHE A 115 -11.62 10.14 3.03
N GLN A 116 -12.68 10.27 2.21
CA GLN A 116 -14.04 9.80 2.48
C GLN A 116 -14.38 8.52 1.69
N GLY A 117 -13.42 7.93 0.97
CA GLY A 117 -13.66 6.77 0.11
C GLY A 117 -14.57 7.07 -1.08
N THR A 118 -14.55 8.31 -1.57
CA THR A 118 -15.37 8.76 -2.68
C THR A 118 -14.52 9.04 -3.92
N TYR A 119 -14.80 8.34 -5.01
CA TYR A 119 -14.06 8.46 -6.27
C TYR A 119 -15.01 8.53 -7.46
N THR A 120 -14.84 9.54 -8.32
CA THR A 120 -15.53 9.61 -9.62
C THR A 120 -14.71 8.85 -10.65
N MET A 121 -15.18 7.69 -11.10
CA MET A 121 -14.36 6.82 -11.96
C MET A 121 -14.25 7.33 -13.41
N GLY A 122 -15.31 7.92 -13.96
CA GLY A 122 -15.38 8.26 -15.39
C GLY A 122 -15.77 7.05 -16.25
N ASP A 123 -15.69 7.19 -17.58
CA ASP A 123 -16.02 6.14 -18.56
C ASP A 123 -17.42 5.51 -18.38
N GLY A 124 -18.39 6.29 -17.88
CA GLY A 124 -19.75 5.80 -17.60
C GLY A 124 -19.85 4.78 -16.46
N LYS A 125 -18.76 4.54 -15.71
CA LYS A 125 -18.77 3.71 -14.50
C LYS A 125 -19.41 4.45 -13.33
N ASP A 126 -20.01 3.69 -12.44
CA ASP A 126 -20.51 4.21 -11.17
C ASP A 126 -19.36 4.77 -10.32
N ALA A 127 -19.65 5.83 -9.57
CA ALA A 127 -18.70 6.36 -8.60
C ALA A 127 -18.56 5.40 -7.40
N PHE A 128 -17.37 5.33 -6.83
CA PHE A 128 -17.18 4.71 -5.52
C PHE A 128 -17.62 5.68 -4.42
N ASN A 129 -18.29 5.14 -3.42
CA ASN A 129 -18.68 5.84 -2.20
C ASN A 129 -18.72 4.83 -1.05
N ASP A 130 -17.54 4.35 -0.68
CA ASP A 130 -17.33 3.41 0.43
C ASP A 130 -16.05 3.80 1.15
N PHE A 131 -16.15 4.11 2.44
CA PHE A 131 -15.00 4.46 3.26
C PHE A 131 -13.88 3.42 3.20
N ASN A 132 -14.23 2.13 3.11
CA ASN A 132 -13.27 1.03 3.02
C ASN A 132 -12.50 0.98 1.70
N SER A 133 -12.97 1.69 0.66
CA SER A 133 -12.27 1.86 -0.61
C SER A 133 -11.30 3.06 -0.61
N GLY A 134 -11.33 3.89 0.44
CA GLY A 134 -10.37 4.96 0.68
C GLY A 134 -9.09 4.46 1.39
N PRO A 135 -8.16 5.37 1.70
CA PRO A 135 -6.95 5.01 2.44
C PRO A 135 -7.30 4.69 3.90
N LEU A 136 -6.87 3.51 4.37
CA LEU A 136 -6.98 3.02 5.75
C LEU A 136 -5.58 2.91 6.34
N TYR A 137 -5.41 3.16 7.64
CA TYR A 137 -4.08 3.33 8.25
C TYR A 137 -3.83 2.41 9.46
N TRP A 138 -4.86 2.02 10.18
CA TRP A 138 -4.79 1.22 11.40
C TRP A 138 -5.39 -0.17 11.23
N ARG A 139 -6.63 -0.23 10.73
CA ARG A 139 -7.38 -1.49 10.60
C ARG A 139 -8.19 -1.49 9.32
N ASP A 140 -8.23 -2.66 8.70
CA ASP A 140 -9.11 -2.97 7.58
C ASP A 140 -9.98 -4.21 7.93
N PRO A 141 -10.95 -4.59 7.10
CA PRO A 141 -11.79 -5.78 7.32
C PRO A 141 -11.05 -7.13 7.32
N ARG A 142 -9.80 -7.20 6.84
CA ARG A 142 -8.94 -8.38 6.83
C ARG A 142 -8.00 -8.46 8.04
N GLY A 143 -7.71 -7.35 8.71
CA GLY A 143 -6.83 -7.33 9.89
C GLY A 143 -6.23 -5.97 10.21
N SER A 144 -5.05 -5.99 10.83
CA SER A 144 -4.27 -4.77 11.08
C SER A 144 -3.66 -4.28 9.76
N VAL A 145 -3.79 -2.98 9.47
CA VAL A 145 -3.06 -2.35 8.35
C VAL A 145 -1.60 -2.10 8.76
N SER A 146 -1.38 -1.74 10.03
CA SER A 146 -0.09 -1.32 10.54
C SER A 146 0.91 -2.46 10.73
N TYR A 147 0.43 -3.66 11.06
CA TYR A 147 1.29 -4.82 11.30
C TYR A 147 1.93 -5.31 9.99
N PRO A 148 3.28 -5.40 9.91
CA PRO A 148 3.95 -5.80 8.68
C PRO A 148 3.96 -7.33 8.53
N TYR A 149 2.88 -7.91 8.03
CA TYR A 149 2.79 -9.35 7.79
C TYR A 149 3.89 -9.83 6.84
N LYS A 150 4.71 -10.80 7.27
CA LYS A 150 5.74 -11.43 6.43
C LYS A 150 5.18 -12.06 5.15
N SER A 151 3.93 -12.51 5.16
CA SER A 151 3.25 -13.02 3.96
C SER A 151 3.17 -11.96 2.84
N HIS A 152 3.09 -10.68 3.19
CA HIS A 152 3.03 -9.59 2.21
C HIS A 152 4.41 -9.28 1.64
N ASP A 153 5.45 -9.22 2.47
CA ASP A 153 6.84 -9.14 1.99
C ASP A 153 7.15 -10.29 1.01
N LEU A 154 6.70 -11.51 1.34
CA LEU A 154 6.86 -12.68 0.47
C LEU A 154 6.13 -12.51 -0.86
N TRP A 155 4.91 -11.93 -0.86
CA TRP A 155 4.19 -11.64 -2.10
C TRP A 155 4.96 -10.66 -2.99
N PHE A 156 5.49 -9.56 -2.44
CA PHE A 156 6.28 -8.59 -3.23
C PHE A 156 7.52 -9.23 -3.87
N LEU A 157 8.22 -10.10 -3.15
CA LEU A 157 9.38 -10.82 -3.69
C LEU A 157 8.98 -11.93 -4.66
N THR A 158 7.82 -12.56 -4.46
CA THR A 158 7.25 -13.52 -5.42
C THR A 158 6.86 -12.84 -6.74
N GLU A 159 6.26 -11.65 -6.68
CA GLU A 159 5.99 -10.83 -7.87
C GLU A 159 7.28 -10.30 -8.52
N THR A 160 8.32 -10.01 -7.73
CA THR A 160 9.66 -9.69 -8.24
C THR A 160 10.20 -10.84 -9.11
N LEU A 161 10.07 -12.10 -8.64
CA LEU A 161 10.42 -13.30 -9.39
C LEU A 161 9.54 -13.48 -10.63
N ARG A 162 8.22 -13.28 -10.52
CA ARG A 162 7.26 -13.37 -11.64
C ARG A 162 7.68 -12.52 -12.83
N TRP A 163 8.24 -11.34 -12.59
CA TRP A 163 8.70 -10.41 -13.63
C TRP A 163 10.20 -10.49 -13.94
N GLY A 164 10.94 -11.41 -13.30
CA GLY A 164 12.35 -11.65 -13.59
C GLY A 164 13.28 -10.51 -13.13
N PHE A 165 12.85 -9.72 -12.16
CA PHE A 165 13.67 -8.65 -11.62
C PHE A 165 14.73 -9.23 -10.67
N HIS A 166 15.96 -8.70 -10.77
CA HIS A 166 17.09 -9.07 -9.89
C HIS A 166 17.42 -10.57 -9.90
N ALA A 167 17.30 -11.24 -11.05
CA ALA A 167 17.48 -12.70 -11.15
C ALA A 167 18.82 -13.24 -10.61
N ASP A 168 19.87 -12.42 -10.60
CA ASP A 168 21.18 -12.80 -10.01
C ASP A 168 21.21 -12.69 -8.47
N ASP A 169 20.41 -11.80 -7.89
CA ASP A 169 20.38 -11.50 -6.45
C ASP A 169 19.25 -12.23 -5.71
N ILE A 170 18.12 -12.46 -6.39
CA ILE A 170 16.93 -13.15 -5.89
C ILE A 170 16.56 -14.24 -6.92
N PRO A 171 17.30 -15.37 -6.95
CA PRO A 171 17.10 -16.40 -7.97
C PRO A 171 15.92 -17.33 -7.70
N ASP A 172 15.45 -17.41 -6.45
CA ASP A 172 14.43 -18.37 -6.03
C ASP A 172 13.64 -17.89 -4.79
N LEU A 173 12.56 -18.62 -4.50
CA LEU A 173 11.67 -18.37 -3.36
C LEU A 173 12.38 -18.59 -2.01
N ASP A 174 13.38 -19.46 -1.94
CA ASP A 174 14.16 -19.68 -0.72
C ASP A 174 14.98 -18.44 -0.36
N THR A 175 15.62 -17.82 -1.36
CA THR A 175 16.35 -16.56 -1.20
C THR A 175 15.40 -15.43 -0.85
N ALA A 176 14.23 -15.36 -1.50
CA ALA A 176 13.19 -14.40 -1.15
C ALA A 176 12.78 -14.52 0.33
N GLN A 177 12.48 -15.74 0.80
CA GLN A 177 12.11 -15.98 2.20
C GLN A 177 13.23 -15.57 3.19
N GLN A 178 14.50 -15.88 2.86
CA GLN A 178 15.63 -15.44 3.68
C GLN A 178 15.75 -13.92 3.77
N LEU A 179 15.42 -13.18 2.71
CA LEU A 179 15.41 -11.73 2.73
C LEU A 179 14.25 -11.19 3.58
N VAL A 180 13.05 -11.78 3.48
CA VAL A 180 11.93 -11.45 4.37
C VAL A 180 12.34 -11.59 5.83
N ASP A 181 12.98 -12.70 6.19
CA ASP A 181 13.40 -12.95 7.57
C ASP A 181 14.50 -12.01 8.09
N GLN A 182 15.30 -11.44 7.19
CA GLN A 182 16.35 -10.46 7.53
C GLN A 182 15.82 -9.04 7.67
N VAL A 183 14.85 -8.66 6.83
CA VAL A 183 14.39 -7.27 6.69
C VAL A 183 13.15 -6.99 7.53
N ASN A 184 12.17 -7.91 7.53
CA ASN A 184 10.92 -7.70 8.24
C ASN A 184 11.14 -7.80 9.76
N ARG A 185 10.78 -6.73 10.46
CA ARG A 185 10.90 -6.58 11.92
C ARG A 185 9.54 -6.51 12.61
N GLU A 186 8.62 -7.38 12.22
CA GLU A 186 7.31 -7.55 12.85
C GLU A 186 7.40 -7.79 14.37
N ASP A 187 8.50 -8.37 14.84
CA ASP A 187 8.83 -8.53 16.26
C ASP A 187 8.88 -7.17 17.00
N LEU A 188 9.54 -6.18 16.40
CA LEU A 188 9.62 -4.83 16.98
C LEU A 188 8.26 -4.13 16.99
N TRP A 189 7.44 -4.38 15.96
CA TRP A 189 6.07 -3.87 15.93
C TRP A 189 5.26 -4.45 17.09
N ARG A 190 5.32 -5.77 17.31
CA ARG A 190 4.61 -6.42 18.43
C ARG A 190 5.06 -5.89 19.77
N ASP A 191 6.36 -5.75 19.97
CA ASP A 191 6.92 -5.21 21.22
C ASP A 191 6.47 -3.76 21.46
N ALA A 192 6.43 -2.93 20.42
CA ALA A 192 5.94 -1.56 20.50
C ALA A 192 4.43 -1.50 20.77
N ALA A 193 3.62 -2.31 20.08
CA ALA A 193 2.17 -2.38 20.27
C ALA A 193 1.81 -2.83 21.70
N GLN A 194 2.50 -3.84 22.22
CA GLN A 194 2.33 -4.29 23.61
C GLN A 194 2.73 -3.21 24.61
N ALA A 195 3.85 -2.51 24.39
CA ALA A 195 4.30 -1.44 25.27
C ALA A 195 3.35 -0.23 25.26
N LEU A 196 2.75 0.08 24.11
CA LEU A 196 1.74 1.13 23.97
C LEU A 196 0.39 0.74 24.59
N GLY A 197 0.13 -0.56 24.80
CA GLY A 197 -1.14 -1.06 25.30
C GLY A 197 -2.22 -1.16 24.22
N VAL A 198 -1.83 -1.41 22.97
CA VAL A 198 -2.74 -1.73 21.87
C VAL A 198 -3.59 -2.95 22.24
N ASP A 199 -4.88 -2.92 21.90
CA ASP A 199 -5.79 -4.03 22.17
C ASP A 199 -5.27 -5.33 21.57
N ALA A 200 -5.36 -6.44 22.31
CA ALA A 200 -4.85 -7.73 21.85
C ALA A 200 -5.52 -8.22 20.54
N ALA A 201 -6.74 -7.74 20.24
CA ALA A 201 -7.43 -8.02 18.99
C ALA A 201 -6.87 -7.26 17.78
N ASP A 202 -6.04 -6.23 18.00
CA ASP A 202 -5.32 -5.48 16.97
C ASP A 202 -3.87 -5.97 16.78
N ILE A 203 -3.41 -6.94 17.59
CA ILE A 203 -2.09 -7.56 17.47
C ILE A 203 -2.29 -8.94 16.83
N PRO A 204 -2.01 -9.12 15.52
CA PRO A 204 -2.25 -10.39 14.83
C PRO A 204 -1.50 -11.54 15.48
N GLY A 205 -2.08 -12.74 15.63
CA GLY A 205 -1.38 -13.87 16.28
C GLY A 205 -0.28 -14.52 15.43
N GLU A 206 -0.43 -14.42 14.12
CA GLU A 206 0.45 -15.03 13.11
C GLU A 206 1.19 -13.95 12.33
N THR A 207 2.29 -14.33 11.67
CA THR A 207 3.06 -13.45 10.76
C THR A 207 2.48 -13.42 9.34
N SER A 208 1.49 -14.28 9.07
CA SER A 208 0.76 -14.35 7.80
C SER A 208 -0.66 -13.85 7.96
N ARG A 209 -1.18 -13.15 6.94
CA ARG A 209 -2.60 -12.77 6.84
C ARG A 209 -3.46 -13.84 6.16
N GLY A 210 -2.88 -15.01 5.88
CA GLY A 210 -3.51 -16.14 5.19
C GLY A 210 -3.55 -15.94 3.68
N VAL A 211 -4.44 -16.70 3.02
CA VAL A 211 -4.64 -16.62 1.57
C VAL A 211 -5.17 -15.25 1.15
N GLU A 212 -4.55 -14.68 0.13
CA GLU A 212 -4.91 -13.40 -0.48
C GLU A 212 -5.58 -13.66 -1.83
N THR A 213 -6.65 -12.92 -2.15
CA THR A 213 -7.45 -13.14 -3.37
C THR A 213 -7.50 -11.87 -4.20
N PHE A 214 -7.15 -12.00 -5.48
CA PHE A 214 -7.15 -10.92 -6.46
C PHE A 214 -8.49 -10.85 -7.19
N PHE A 215 -8.75 -9.72 -7.87
CA PHE A 215 -10.01 -9.45 -8.58
C PHE A 215 -10.36 -10.48 -9.68
N ASP A 216 -9.35 -11.15 -10.23
CA ASP A 216 -9.48 -12.16 -11.28
C ASP A 216 -9.65 -13.59 -10.72
N GLY A 217 -9.75 -13.72 -9.40
CA GLY A 217 -9.93 -14.99 -8.70
C GLY A 217 -8.63 -15.77 -8.48
N VAL A 218 -7.49 -15.23 -8.87
CA VAL A 218 -6.19 -15.80 -8.49
C VAL A 218 -6.02 -15.69 -6.97
N GLU A 219 -5.46 -16.73 -6.36
CA GLU A 219 -5.15 -16.77 -4.94
C GLU A 219 -3.64 -16.87 -4.74
N PHE A 220 -3.13 -16.10 -3.79
CA PHE A 220 -1.78 -16.23 -3.27
C PHE A 220 -1.86 -16.89 -1.90
N ASP A 221 -1.39 -18.14 -1.82
CA ASP A 221 -1.18 -18.84 -0.56
C ASP A 221 0.30 -18.65 -0.14
N PRO A 222 0.59 -17.97 0.98
CA PRO A 222 1.95 -17.81 1.47
C PRO A 222 2.64 -19.13 1.83
N GLU A 223 1.89 -20.22 2.03
CA GLU A 223 2.43 -21.56 2.28
C GLU A 223 2.87 -22.28 0.98
N ASP A 224 2.37 -21.85 -0.19
CA ASP A 224 2.74 -22.38 -1.51
C ASP A 224 2.85 -21.27 -2.58
N PRO A 225 3.84 -20.37 -2.47
CA PRO A 225 4.04 -19.29 -3.44
C PRO A 225 4.44 -19.80 -4.84
N GLN A 226 4.92 -21.05 -4.96
CA GLN A 226 5.19 -21.66 -6.25
C GLN A 226 3.89 -21.97 -7.00
N ALA A 227 2.87 -22.50 -6.31
CA ALA A 227 1.55 -22.74 -6.92
C ALA A 227 0.92 -21.43 -7.43
N TYR A 228 1.11 -20.32 -6.70
CA TYR A 228 0.73 -19.00 -7.19
C TYR A 228 1.42 -18.65 -8.51
N LEU A 229 2.76 -18.72 -8.58
CA LEU A 229 3.50 -18.44 -9.81
C LEU A 229 3.07 -19.35 -10.97
N ASP A 230 2.86 -20.64 -10.71
CA ASP A 230 2.45 -21.63 -11.70
C ASP A 230 1.05 -21.32 -12.26
N SER A 231 0.15 -20.78 -11.43
CA SER A 231 -1.21 -20.40 -11.84
C SER A 231 -1.28 -19.22 -12.81
N LEU A 232 -0.26 -18.35 -12.81
CA LEU A 232 -0.27 -17.09 -13.57
C LEU A 232 0.02 -17.35 -15.06
N ALA A 233 -0.89 -16.87 -15.93
CA ALA A 233 -0.77 -17.04 -17.37
C ALA A 233 0.38 -16.23 -18.00
N ILE A 234 0.69 -15.06 -17.43
CA ILE A 234 1.75 -14.15 -17.91
C ILE A 234 2.76 -13.96 -16.78
N LYS A 235 3.98 -14.42 -17.04
CA LYS A 235 5.19 -14.33 -16.20
C LYS A 235 6.42 -14.46 -17.10
N VAL A 236 7.60 -14.08 -16.62
CA VAL A 236 8.84 -14.43 -17.32
C VAL A 236 9.07 -15.94 -17.23
N SER A 237 9.64 -16.51 -18.30
CA SER A 237 9.97 -17.93 -18.40
C SER A 237 11.23 -18.29 -17.64
#